data_AF-A0A6B0RZH1-F1
#
_entry.id   AF-A0A6B0RZH1-F1
#
_cell.length_a   1.000
_cell.length_b   1.000
_cell.length_c   1.000
_cell.angle_alpha   90.00
_cell.angle_beta   90.00
_cell.angle_gamma   90.00
#
_symmetry.space_group_name_H-M   'P 1'
#
loop_
_entity.id
_entity.type
_entity.pdbx_description
1 polymer ?
#
loop_
_entity_poly.entity_id
_entity_poly.type
_entity_poly.pdbx_seq_one_letter_code
_entity_poly.pdbx_strand_id
1 'polypeptide(L)' 'MDIYEFLPSKCKTDVCYYYQRYFDSACTMGSYHPLLFEKNMVKHLNLGTDEDIYLLGKATLPGFWTIHCRA' A
#
# COMPACT_ATOMS: atom_id res chain seq x y z
N MET A 1 3.11 8.03 9.42
CA MET A 1 3.74 6.74 9.12
C MET A 1 3.72 6.59 7.63
N ASP A 2 4.89 6.36 7.03
CA ASP A 2 5.04 6.32 5.58
C ASP A 2 5.22 4.85 5.15
N ILE A 3 4.35 4.40 4.26
CA ILE A 3 4.28 3.02 3.79
C ILE A 3 4.64 3.03 2.31
N TYR A 4 5.61 2.20 1.91
CA TYR A 4 6.15 2.16 0.55
C TYR A 4 5.83 0.84 -0.15
N GLU A 5 5.46 0.93 -1.43
CA GLU A 5 5.16 -0.19 -2.34
C GLU A 5 4.09 -1.18 -1.82
N PHE A 6 3.33 -0.79 -0.79
CA PHE A 6 2.12 -1.50 -0.38
C PHE A 6 0.96 -1.18 -1.34
N LEU A 7 0.72 0.11 -1.56
CA LEU A 7 -0.02 0.59 -2.72
C LEU A 7 0.97 0.67 -3.89
N PRO A 8 0.75 -0.07 -4.98
CA PRO A 8 1.75 -0.20 -6.03
C PRO A 8 1.91 1.11 -6.80
N SER A 9 3.17 1.48 -7.07
CA SER A 9 3.50 2.62 -7.93
C SER A 9 3.36 2.28 -9.41
N LYS A 10 3.76 3.21 -10.29
CA LYS A 10 3.96 2.95 -11.72
C LYS A 10 4.94 1.80 -12.01
N CYS A 11 5.78 1.43 -11.04
CA CYS A 11 6.73 0.33 -11.14
C CYS A 11 6.11 -1.04 -10.81
N LYS A 12 4.77 -1.13 -10.70
CA LYS A 12 4.06 -2.39 -10.47
C LYS A 12 4.55 -3.50 -11.41
N THR A 13 4.93 -4.62 -10.84
CA THR A 13 5.41 -5.81 -11.54
C THR A 13 4.86 -7.07 -10.90
N ASP A 14 4.93 -8.20 -11.61
CA ASP A 14 4.58 -9.51 -11.07
C ASP A 14 5.75 -10.12 -10.28
N VAL A 15 6.93 -9.50 -10.25
CA VAL A 15 8.03 -9.92 -9.34
C VAL A 15 7.56 -9.77 -7.89
N CYS A 16 7.47 -10.88 -7.16
CA CYS A 16 6.87 -10.87 -5.82
C CYS A 16 7.72 -10.14 -4.77
N TYR A 17 9.05 -10.31 -4.82
CA TYR A 17 9.96 -9.67 -3.87
C TYR A 17 11.13 -9.01 -4.59
N TYR A 18 11.59 -7.87 -4.09
CA TYR A 18 12.68 -7.10 -4.69
C TYR A 18 14.03 -7.86 -4.76
N TYR A 19 14.23 -8.85 -3.90
CA TYR A 19 15.46 -9.65 -3.83
C TYR A 19 15.34 -11.00 -4.52
N GLN A 20 14.15 -11.39 -5.00
CA GLN A 20 13.91 -12.65 -5.70
C GLN A 20 13.53 -12.40 -7.16
N ARG A 21 13.63 -13.46 -7.98
CA ARG A 21 13.30 -13.40 -9.42
C ARG A 21 12.07 -14.24 -9.79
N TYR A 22 11.26 -14.62 -8.81
CA TYR A 22 10.03 -15.35 -9.08
C TYR A 22 8.86 -14.37 -9.30
N PHE A 23 7.95 -14.78 -10.17
CA PHE A 23 6.80 -13.99 -10.58
C PHE A 23 5.53 -14.60 -10.02
N ASP A 24 4.77 -13.81 -9.27
CA ASP A 24 3.46 -14.16 -8.74
C ASP A 24 2.66 -12.90 -8.44
N SER A 25 1.59 -12.71 -9.20
CA SER A 25 0.69 -11.57 -9.04
C SER A 25 -0.11 -11.63 -7.72
N ALA A 26 -0.22 -12.81 -7.09
CA ALA A 26 -0.86 -12.98 -5.79
C ALA A 26 -0.16 -12.21 -4.67
N CYS A 27 1.15 -11.98 -4.76
CA CYS A 27 1.87 -11.18 -3.78
C CYS A 27 1.43 -9.71 -3.78
N THR A 28 0.99 -9.20 -4.93
CA THR A 28 0.53 -7.83 -5.06
C THR A 28 -0.99 -7.70 -4.92
N MET A 29 -1.75 -8.67 -5.44
CA MET A 29 -3.22 -8.60 -5.46
C MET A 29 -3.89 -9.33 -4.29
N GLY A 30 -3.16 -10.21 -3.60
CA GLY A 30 -3.69 -11.10 -2.57
C GLY A 30 -4.03 -12.49 -3.10
N SER A 31 -3.95 -13.48 -2.22
CA SER A 31 -4.44 -14.85 -2.43
C SER A 31 -4.93 -15.41 -1.10
N TYR A 32 -4.03 -15.96 -0.28
CA TYR A 32 -4.38 -16.42 1.08
C TYR A 32 -4.80 -15.26 2.00
N HIS A 33 -4.03 -14.18 2.01
CA HIS A 33 -4.34 -12.98 2.79
C HIS A 33 -5.37 -12.11 2.06
N PRO A 34 -6.26 -11.40 2.79
CA PRO A 34 -7.23 -10.45 2.24
C PRO A 34 -6.57 -9.13 1.81
N LEU A 35 -5.39 -9.21 1.17
CA LEU A 35 -4.50 -8.10 0.85
C LEU A 35 -5.18 -7.03 -0.01
N LEU A 36 -6.12 -7.43 -0.87
CA LEU A 36 -6.92 -6.49 -1.66
C LEU A 36 -7.74 -5.55 -0.77
N PHE A 37 -8.37 -6.08 0.28
CA PHE A 37 -9.18 -5.28 1.21
C PHE A 37 -8.30 -4.43 2.12
N GLU A 38 -7.15 -4.95 2.54
CA GLU A 38 -6.17 -4.17 3.29
C GLU A 38 -5.65 -2.98 2.46
N LYS A 39 -5.37 -3.18 1.18
CA LYS A 39 -5.00 -2.09 0.26
C LYS A 39 -6.11 -1.07 0.08
N ASN A 40 -7.36 -1.50 -0.04
CA ASN A 40 -8.50 -0.59 -0.10
C ASN A 40 -8.61 0.27 1.18
N MET A 41 -8.41 -0.33 2.35
CA MET A 41 -8.41 0.39 3.63
C MET A 41 -7.25 1.38 3.72
N VAL A 42 -6.03 0.98 3.34
CA VAL A 42 -4.88 1.90 3.34
C VAL A 42 -5.09 3.05 2.37
N LYS A 43 -5.64 2.79 1.18
CA LYS A 43 -5.98 3.85 0.22
C LYS A 43 -7.05 4.80 0.78
N HIS A 44 -8.06 4.27 1.47
CA HIS A 44 -9.10 5.08 2.08
C HIS A 44 -8.59 5.98 3.22
N LEU A 45 -7.64 5.49 4.01
CA LEU A 45 -7.06 6.23 5.15
C LEU A 45 -5.87 7.12 4.76
N ASN A 46 -5.40 7.03 3.52
CA ASN A 46 -4.24 7.78 3.04
C ASN A 46 -4.50 9.29 3.09
N LEU A 47 -3.56 10.03 3.70
CA LEU A 47 -3.56 11.49 3.73
C LEU A 47 -2.70 12.12 2.61
N GLY A 48 -1.87 11.32 1.92
CA GLY A 48 -1.06 11.76 0.78
C GLY A 48 -1.87 11.86 -0.52
N THR A 49 -1.23 12.36 -1.59
CA THR A 49 -1.89 12.49 -2.90
C THR A 49 -1.79 11.22 -3.75
N ASP A 50 -2.61 11.13 -4.80
CA ASP A 50 -2.52 10.01 -5.75
C ASP A 50 -1.22 10.05 -6.57
N GLU A 51 -0.61 11.24 -6.76
CA GLU A 51 0.69 11.38 -7.41
C GLU A 51 1.82 10.76 -6.58
N ASP A 52 1.78 10.90 -5.25
CA ASP A 52 2.75 10.26 -4.35
C ASP A 52 2.68 8.74 -4.45
N ILE A 53 1.47 8.18 -4.55
CA ILE A 53 1.27 6.75 -4.79
C ILE A 53 1.83 6.38 -6.17
N TYR A 54 1.45 7.12 -7.21
CA TYR A 54 1.82 6.78 -8.58
C TYR A 54 3.33 6.85 -8.84
N LEU A 55 4.01 7.91 -8.35
CA LEU A 55 5.42 8.13 -8.61
C LEU A 55 6.35 7.44 -7.62
N LEU A 56 5.96 7.36 -6.34
CA LEU A 56 6.83 6.92 -5.25
C LEU A 56 6.34 5.63 -4.56
N GLY A 57 5.14 5.16 -4.88
CA GLY A 57 4.53 4.04 -4.16
C GLY A 57 4.27 4.37 -2.69
N LYS A 58 4.11 5.65 -2.36
CA LYS A 58 4.07 6.14 -0.98
C LYS A 58 2.63 6.40 -0.53
N ALA A 59 2.25 5.80 0.59
CA ALA A 59 1.05 6.15 1.34
C ALA A 59 1.43 6.72 2.71
N THR A 60 0.71 7.73 3.17
CA THR A 60 0.95 8.44 4.43
C THR A 60 -0.27 8.27 5.34
N LEU A 61 -0.09 7.59 6.47
CA LEU A 61 -1.14 7.39 7.48
C LEU A 61 -0.81 8.14 8.78
N PRO A 62 -1.81 8.72 9.46
CA PRO A 62 -1.61 9.31 10.79
C PRO A 62 -1.33 8.20 11.81
N GLY A 63 -0.52 8.50 12.83
CA GLY A 63 -0.37 7.61 13.97
C GLY A 63 -1.63 7.60 14.83
N PHE A 64 -1.92 6.51 15.55
CA PHE A 64 -3.10 6.45 16.41
C PHE A 64 -3.15 7.60 17.45
N TRP A 65 -2.00 8.03 17.94
CA TRP A 65 -1.86 9.16 18.88
C TRP A 65 -2.38 10.51 18.35
N THR A 66 -2.45 10.68 17.03
CA THR A 66 -2.89 11.94 16.40
C THR A 66 -4.37 11.91 15.98
N ILE A 67 -5.09 10.81 16.23
CA ILE A 67 -6.50 10.67 15.85
C ILE A 67 -7.38 11.28 16.94
N HIS A 68 -8.33 12.12 16.53
CA HIS A 68 -9.32 12.72 17.42
C HIS A 68 -10.67 12.02 17.25
N CYS A 69 -11.11 11.28 18.27
CA CYS A 69 -12.46 10.75 18.35
C CYS A 69 -13.36 11.79 19.03
N ARG A 70 -14.45 12.21 18.39
CA ARG A 70 -15.51 12.94 19.09
C ARG A 70 -16.39 11.92 19.82
N ALA A 71 -16.57 12.14 21.12
CA ALA A 71 -17.53 11.40 21.95
C ALA A 71 -18.96 11.86 21.67
#